data_AF-A0A1W1DPV0-F1
#
_entry.id   AF-A0A1W1DPV0-F1
#
_cell.length_a   1.000
_cell.length_b   1.000
_cell.length_c   1.000
_cell.angle_alpha   90.00
_cell.angle_beta   90.00
_cell.angle_gamma   90.00
#
_symmetry.space_group_name_H-M   'P 1'
#
loop_
_entity.id
_entity.type
_entity.pdbx_description
1 polymer ?
#
loop_
_entity_poly.entity_id
_entity_poly.type
_entity_poly.pdbx_seq_one_letter_code
_entity_poly.pdbx_strand_id
1 'polypeptide(L)'
;MLQQTQVSTVIDYFNNFIHHFPSLAILADASEDNVLAQWAGLGYYARARNLHKSAKIIMQDYQGVFPDNIEQVVALPGIGESTAGAILSISHNQNHAILDGNVKRVLSRYHQVKGHYGQAHTLKQLWVLAKQHTPNTRNNDYTQAIMDLGATLCTRSNPDCGRCPVQQGCQAYRHNTQTEYPNPKPKKNKPSRSIAMLIYQNKQGQIYLEKRPPKGIWGGLWSFVECEDSSQVIMRTIQQFDASAHINKMLKPIKHSFTHYNLIINPIIVDCLEQAHGFQSINQLKVGVPTPVNKILAQLD
;
A
#
# COMPACT_ATOMS: atom_id res chain seq x y z
N MET A 1 -4.96 -1.23 -6.93
CA MET A 1 -4.31 -2.20 -6.01
C MET A 1 -2.87 -2.55 -6.39
N LEU A 2 -2.50 -2.63 -7.66
CA LEU A 2 -1.16 -3.05 -8.12
C LEU A 2 0.00 -2.05 -7.84
N GLN A 3 -0.29 -0.84 -7.36
CA GLN A 3 0.75 0.13 -6.98
C GLN A 3 1.61 -0.42 -5.83
N GLN A 4 2.85 -0.83 -6.11
CA GLN A 4 3.78 -1.41 -5.12
C GLN A 4 3.27 -2.71 -4.46
N THR A 5 2.46 -3.49 -5.18
CA THR A 5 1.97 -4.80 -4.72
C THR A 5 2.05 -5.79 -5.88
N GLN A 6 2.49 -7.03 -5.63
CA GLN A 6 2.61 -8.05 -6.67
C GLN A 6 1.23 -8.52 -7.14
N VAL A 7 1.14 -8.92 -8.41
CA VAL A 7 -0.11 -9.41 -9.02
C VAL A 7 -0.69 -10.58 -8.22
N SER A 8 0.14 -11.58 -7.89
CA SER A 8 -0.28 -12.76 -7.12
C SER A 8 -0.93 -12.40 -5.77
N THR A 9 -0.43 -11.36 -5.10
CA THR A 9 -1.04 -10.85 -3.86
C THR A 9 -2.34 -10.10 -4.12
N VAL A 10 -2.50 -9.44 -5.27
CA VAL A 10 -3.66 -8.59 -5.56
C VAL A 10 -4.87 -9.37 -6.05
N ILE A 11 -4.69 -10.54 -6.70
CA ILE A 11 -5.79 -11.29 -7.33
C ILE A 11 -6.98 -11.49 -6.38
N ASP A 12 -6.76 -12.10 -5.22
CA ASP A 12 -7.83 -12.42 -4.28
C ASP A 12 -8.46 -11.15 -3.69
N TYR A 13 -7.64 -10.15 -3.38
CA TYR A 13 -8.15 -8.87 -2.88
C TYR A 13 -8.98 -8.14 -3.92
N PHE A 14 -8.58 -8.16 -5.19
CA PHE A 14 -9.34 -7.53 -6.26
C PHE A 14 -10.69 -8.22 -6.43
N ASN A 15 -10.70 -9.55 -6.49
CA ASN A 15 -11.94 -10.32 -6.63
C ASN A 15 -12.89 -10.07 -5.45
N ASN A 16 -12.38 -10.12 -4.22
CA ASN A 16 -13.18 -9.84 -3.02
C ASN A 16 -13.68 -8.38 -2.99
N PHE A 17 -12.84 -7.42 -3.35
CA PHE A 17 -13.21 -6.00 -3.34
C PHE A 17 -14.28 -5.68 -4.38
N ILE A 18 -14.18 -6.24 -5.60
CA ILE A 18 -15.21 -6.06 -6.63
C ILE A 18 -16.50 -6.79 -6.24
N HIS A 19 -16.42 -7.94 -5.57
CA HIS A 19 -17.62 -8.61 -5.06
C HIS A 19 -18.38 -7.74 -4.04
N HIS A 20 -17.66 -7.08 -3.12
CA HIS A 20 -18.27 -6.19 -2.12
C HIS A 20 -18.68 -4.82 -2.69
N PHE A 21 -17.92 -4.30 -3.65
CA PHE A 21 -18.14 -2.99 -4.27
C PHE A 21 -18.22 -3.13 -5.80
N PRO A 22 -19.31 -3.70 -6.35
CA PRO A 22 -19.40 -4.03 -7.77
C PRO A 22 -19.61 -2.81 -8.67
N SER A 23 -19.89 -1.64 -8.10
CA SER A 23 -20.01 -0.38 -8.84
C SER A 23 -19.36 0.77 -8.09
N LEU A 24 -19.06 1.84 -8.84
CA LEU A 24 -18.50 3.06 -8.27
C LEU A 24 -19.45 3.72 -7.27
N ALA A 25 -20.76 3.66 -7.54
CA ALA A 25 -21.80 4.18 -6.64
C ALA A 25 -21.79 3.46 -5.29
N ILE A 26 -21.71 2.11 -5.29
CA ILE A 26 -21.66 1.32 -4.05
C ILE A 26 -20.36 1.61 -3.29
N LEU A 27 -19.22 1.74 -3.99
CA LEU A 27 -17.95 2.12 -3.35
C LEU A 27 -18.01 3.53 -2.72
N ALA A 28 -18.66 4.48 -3.40
CA ALA A 28 -18.77 5.86 -2.92
C ALA A 28 -19.73 6.00 -1.73
N ASP A 29 -20.79 5.20 -1.66
CA ASP A 29 -21.76 5.20 -0.55
C ASP A 29 -21.23 4.47 0.70
N ALA A 30 -20.28 3.54 0.52
CA ALA A 30 -19.72 2.76 1.62
C ALA A 30 -19.07 3.62 2.73
N SER A 31 -19.09 3.10 3.95
CA SER A 31 -18.32 3.68 5.06
C SER A 31 -16.81 3.50 4.82
N GLU A 32 -15.99 4.41 5.34
CA GLU A 32 -14.52 4.26 5.25
C GLU A 32 -14.06 2.97 5.94
N ASP A 33 -14.69 2.57 7.05
CA ASP A 33 -14.35 1.34 7.76
C ASP A 33 -14.62 0.09 6.90
N ASN A 34 -15.74 0.04 6.18
CA ASN A 34 -16.05 -1.07 5.28
C ASN A 34 -15.00 -1.18 4.15
N VAL A 35 -14.62 -0.05 3.54
CA VAL A 35 -13.59 -0.04 2.48
C VAL A 35 -12.23 -0.47 3.03
N LEU A 36 -11.86 0.02 4.22
CA LEU A 36 -10.59 -0.33 4.86
C LEU A 36 -10.55 -1.78 5.33
N ALA A 37 -11.67 -2.36 5.75
CA ALA A 37 -11.78 -3.77 6.08
C ALA A 37 -11.44 -4.65 4.87
N GLN A 38 -11.99 -4.34 3.69
CA GLN A 38 -11.68 -5.08 2.45
C GLN A 38 -10.25 -4.83 1.92
N TRP A 39 -9.55 -3.82 2.43
CA TRP A 39 -8.16 -3.52 2.08
C TRP A 39 -7.15 -4.00 3.13
N ALA A 40 -7.62 -4.44 4.30
CA ALA A 40 -6.79 -4.87 5.42
C ALA A 40 -5.82 -5.97 4.99
N GLY A 41 -4.52 -5.75 5.15
CA GLY A 41 -3.48 -6.69 4.72
C GLY A 41 -2.74 -6.32 3.42
N LEU A 42 -3.34 -5.54 2.51
CA LEU A 42 -2.64 -5.05 1.30
C LEU A 42 -1.57 -3.98 1.59
N GLY A 43 -1.61 -3.38 2.77
CA GLY A 43 -0.74 -2.27 3.15
C GLY A 43 -1.00 -0.98 2.37
N TYR A 44 -0.24 0.07 2.69
CA TYR A 44 -0.37 1.42 2.09
C TYR A 44 -1.84 1.91 2.07
N TYR A 45 -2.49 1.93 3.23
CA TYR A 45 -3.93 2.21 3.41
C TYR A 45 -4.40 3.58 2.90
N ALA A 46 -3.48 4.53 2.71
CA ALA A 46 -3.79 5.78 2.02
C ALA A 46 -4.32 5.55 0.60
N ARG A 47 -3.91 4.47 -0.08
CA ARG A 47 -4.44 4.09 -1.40
C ARG A 47 -5.95 3.82 -1.35
N ALA A 48 -6.41 3.06 -0.35
CA ALA A 48 -7.83 2.74 -0.18
C ALA A 48 -8.66 4.00 0.11
N ARG A 49 -8.17 4.85 1.03
CA ARG A 49 -8.86 6.11 1.37
C ARG A 49 -8.91 7.06 0.18
N ASN A 50 -7.82 7.17 -0.56
CA ASN A 50 -7.78 8.01 -1.76
C ASN A 50 -8.69 7.46 -2.85
N LEU A 51 -8.70 6.14 -3.09
CA LEU A 51 -9.64 5.50 -4.01
C LEU A 51 -11.10 5.81 -3.64
N HIS A 52 -11.46 5.66 -2.35
CA HIS A 52 -12.79 5.95 -1.85
C HIS A 52 -13.16 7.44 -2.00
N LYS A 53 -12.24 8.35 -1.68
CA LYS A 53 -12.43 9.79 -1.92
C LYS A 53 -12.63 10.11 -3.41
N SER A 54 -11.84 9.49 -4.29
CA SER A 54 -12.00 9.64 -5.73
C SER A 54 -13.35 9.13 -6.20
N ALA A 55 -13.83 7.98 -5.68
CA ALA A 55 -15.17 7.48 -5.99
C ALA A 55 -16.26 8.48 -5.60
N LYS A 56 -16.16 9.09 -4.42
CA LYS A 56 -17.08 10.15 -3.97
C LYS A 56 -17.04 11.38 -4.86
N ILE A 57 -15.85 11.86 -5.21
CA ILE A 57 -15.67 13.00 -6.13
C ILE A 57 -16.29 12.69 -7.50
N ILE A 58 -16.07 11.49 -8.05
CA ILE A 58 -16.66 11.12 -9.34
C ILE A 58 -18.20 11.10 -9.29
N MET A 59 -18.78 10.59 -8.20
CA MET A 59 -20.24 10.62 -8.04
C MET A 59 -20.78 12.05 -7.94
N GLN A 60 -20.10 12.93 -7.21
CA GLN A 60 -20.56 14.30 -6.94
C GLN A 60 -20.30 15.26 -8.10
N ASP A 61 -19.06 15.30 -8.59
CA ASP A 61 -18.59 16.34 -9.51
C ASP A 61 -18.66 15.89 -10.98
N TYR A 62 -18.69 14.57 -11.22
CA TYR A 62 -18.71 13.97 -12.56
C TYR A 62 -19.95 13.09 -12.81
N GLN A 63 -20.99 13.23 -11.98
CA GLN A 63 -22.28 12.54 -12.12
C GLN A 63 -22.17 11.00 -12.25
N GLY A 64 -21.16 10.42 -11.59
CA GLY A 64 -20.90 8.98 -11.60
C GLY A 64 -20.16 8.47 -12.83
N VAL A 65 -19.78 9.35 -13.76
CA VAL A 65 -18.98 9.01 -14.94
C VAL A 65 -17.51 9.28 -14.67
N PHE A 66 -16.66 8.26 -14.83
CA PHE A 66 -15.22 8.44 -14.66
C PHE A 66 -14.68 9.42 -15.72
N PRO A 67 -13.91 10.47 -15.33
CA PRO A 67 -13.43 11.45 -16.29
C PRO A 67 -12.46 10.84 -17.30
N ASP A 68 -12.56 11.27 -18.56
CA ASP A 68 -11.73 10.79 -19.67
C ASP A 68 -10.61 11.76 -20.04
N ASN A 69 -10.57 12.96 -19.45
CA ASN A 69 -9.49 13.92 -19.60
C ASN A 69 -8.35 13.64 -18.59
N ILE A 70 -7.10 13.64 -19.06
CA ILE A 70 -5.94 13.28 -18.24
C ILE A 70 -5.73 14.23 -17.06
N GLU A 71 -5.93 15.53 -17.24
CA GLU A 71 -5.79 16.52 -16.16
C GLU A 71 -6.81 16.28 -15.04
N GLN A 72 -8.06 15.98 -15.41
CA GLN A 72 -9.12 15.62 -14.46
C GLN A 72 -8.82 14.33 -13.71
N VAL A 73 -8.34 13.30 -14.42
CA VAL A 73 -7.98 12.01 -13.81
C VAL A 73 -6.80 12.15 -12.85
N VAL A 74 -5.78 12.96 -13.19
CA VAL A 74 -4.63 13.24 -12.32
C VAL A 74 -5.03 14.07 -11.09
N ALA A 75 -6.08 14.89 -11.19
CA ALA A 75 -6.60 15.66 -10.06
C ALA A 75 -7.28 14.77 -8.99
N LEU A 76 -7.70 13.55 -9.34
CA LEU A 76 -8.32 12.62 -8.40
C LEU A 76 -7.31 12.13 -7.34
N PRO A 77 -7.71 12.09 -6.05
CA PRO A 77 -6.84 11.60 -4.97
C PRO A 77 -6.20 10.23 -5.27
N GLY A 78 -4.88 10.16 -5.10
CA GLY A 78 -4.12 8.91 -5.23
C GLY A 78 -3.85 8.46 -6.68
N ILE A 79 -4.25 9.24 -7.67
CA ILE A 79 -3.96 8.99 -9.08
C ILE A 79 -2.85 9.95 -9.53
N GLY A 80 -1.67 9.41 -9.85
CA GLY A 80 -0.58 10.19 -10.47
C GLY A 80 -0.52 9.98 -11.98
N GLU A 81 0.34 10.74 -12.67
CA GLU A 81 0.51 10.72 -14.15
C GLU A 81 0.55 9.30 -14.73
N SER A 82 1.38 8.41 -14.19
CA SER A 82 1.47 7.03 -14.70
C SER A 82 0.24 6.17 -14.43
N THR A 83 -0.51 6.40 -13.35
CA THR A 83 -1.75 5.65 -13.09
C THR A 83 -2.88 6.18 -13.95
N ALA A 84 -2.97 7.50 -14.13
CA ALA A 84 -3.92 8.13 -15.04
C ALA A 84 -3.70 7.64 -16.47
N GLY A 85 -2.46 7.65 -16.94
CA GLY A 85 -2.09 7.12 -18.26
C GLY A 85 -2.44 5.65 -18.42
N ALA A 86 -2.20 4.82 -17.41
CA ALA A 86 -2.57 3.40 -17.46
C ALA A 86 -4.09 3.21 -17.56
N ILE A 87 -4.87 3.93 -16.75
CA ILE A 87 -6.34 3.85 -16.76
C ILE A 87 -6.87 4.26 -18.13
N LEU A 88 -6.51 5.45 -18.62
CA LEU A 88 -7.05 5.99 -19.88
C LEU A 88 -6.56 5.23 -21.11
N SER A 89 -5.31 4.75 -21.10
CA SER A 89 -4.79 3.88 -22.15
C SER A 89 -5.55 2.56 -22.22
N ILE A 90 -5.73 1.86 -21.09
CA ILE A 90 -6.34 0.53 -21.08
C ILE A 90 -7.86 0.59 -21.30
N SER A 91 -8.55 1.52 -20.62
CA SER A 91 -10.01 1.56 -20.61
C SER A 91 -10.62 2.43 -21.72
N HIS A 92 -9.89 3.45 -22.19
CA HIS A 92 -10.38 4.42 -23.19
C HIS A 92 -9.53 4.43 -24.46
N ASN A 93 -8.54 3.54 -24.58
CA ASN A 93 -7.61 3.46 -25.71
C ASN A 93 -6.92 4.79 -26.06
N GLN A 94 -6.72 5.64 -25.05
CA GLN A 94 -6.08 6.94 -25.24
C GLN A 94 -4.56 6.83 -25.28
N ASN A 95 -3.92 7.74 -26.00
CA ASN A 95 -2.46 7.75 -26.16
C ASN A 95 -1.77 8.44 -24.98
N HIS A 96 -1.61 7.72 -23.87
CA HIS A 96 -0.90 8.21 -22.68
C HIS A 96 0.24 7.28 -22.30
N ALA A 97 1.42 7.86 -22.08
CA ALA A 97 2.58 7.12 -21.60
C ALA A 97 2.44 6.70 -20.13
N ILE A 98 3.04 5.57 -19.78
CA ILE A 98 3.13 5.10 -18.39
C ILE A 98 4.58 4.96 -17.95
N LEU A 99 4.83 5.03 -16.64
CA LEU A 99 6.16 4.90 -16.06
C LEU A 99 6.12 4.32 -14.64
N ASP A 100 5.61 3.09 -14.54
CA ASP A 100 5.58 2.33 -13.29
C ASP A 100 6.98 1.75 -12.94
N GLY A 101 7.07 0.96 -11.87
CA GLY A 101 8.35 0.36 -11.47
C GLY A 101 8.92 -0.64 -12.48
N ASN A 102 8.06 -1.30 -13.26
CA ASN A 102 8.45 -2.25 -14.31
C ASN A 102 8.99 -1.50 -15.52
N VAL A 103 8.25 -0.51 -16.02
CA VAL A 103 8.65 0.33 -17.16
C VAL A 103 9.94 1.08 -16.87
N LYS A 104 10.08 1.66 -15.67
CA LYS A 104 11.34 2.33 -15.26
C LYS A 104 12.54 1.40 -15.40
N ARG A 105 12.43 0.15 -14.96
CA ARG A 105 13.51 -0.83 -15.04
C ARG A 105 13.80 -1.24 -16.49
N VAL A 106 12.76 -1.51 -17.28
CA VAL A 106 12.89 -1.85 -18.70
C VAL A 106 13.62 -0.73 -19.44
N LEU A 107 13.15 0.51 -19.31
CA LEU A 107 13.74 1.67 -19.99
C LEU A 107 15.15 2.00 -19.48
N SER A 108 15.39 1.89 -18.17
CA SER A 108 16.74 2.07 -17.60
C SER A 108 17.74 1.08 -18.19
N ARG A 109 17.35 -0.18 -18.38
CA ARG A 109 18.22 -1.21 -18.99
C ARG A 109 18.35 -1.03 -20.50
N TYR A 110 17.24 -0.80 -21.18
CA TYR A 110 17.23 -0.68 -22.63
C TYR A 110 18.11 0.48 -23.11
N HIS A 111 18.11 1.60 -22.39
CA HIS A 111 18.89 2.80 -22.73
C HIS A 111 20.12 3.05 -21.85
N GLN A 112 20.46 2.14 -20.92
CA GLN A 112 21.51 2.36 -19.90
C GLN A 112 21.41 3.73 -19.21
N VAL A 113 20.20 4.09 -18.77
CA VAL A 113 19.95 5.38 -18.11
C VAL A 113 20.65 5.41 -16.75
N LYS A 114 21.66 6.26 -16.61
CA LYS A 114 22.42 6.42 -15.37
C LYS A 114 21.59 7.07 -14.25
N GLY A 115 21.90 6.65 -13.02
CA GLY A 115 21.23 7.06 -11.80
C GLY A 115 20.05 6.17 -11.41
N HIS A 116 19.58 6.35 -10.17
CA HIS A 116 18.37 5.68 -9.69
C HIS A 116 17.16 6.55 -10.01
N TYR A 117 16.06 5.97 -10.49
CA TYR A 117 14.81 6.68 -10.85
C TYR A 117 14.10 7.41 -9.70
N GLY A 118 14.67 7.38 -8.49
CA GLY A 118 14.28 8.24 -7.36
C GLY A 118 14.95 9.62 -7.38
N GLN A 119 15.92 9.84 -8.26
CA GLN A 119 16.54 11.14 -8.52
C GLN A 119 15.74 11.86 -9.62
N ALA A 120 15.50 13.16 -9.43
CA ALA A 120 14.65 13.94 -10.33
C ALA A 120 15.16 13.95 -11.79
N HIS A 121 16.48 14.07 -11.98
CA HIS A 121 17.09 14.07 -13.32
C HIS A 121 16.85 12.74 -14.07
N THR A 122 17.17 11.61 -13.43
CA THR A 122 16.93 10.27 -14.00
C THR A 122 15.45 10.03 -14.29
N LEU A 123 14.55 10.42 -13.37
CA LEU A 123 13.11 10.27 -13.57
C LEU A 123 12.61 11.09 -14.76
N LYS A 124 13.10 12.33 -14.94
CA LYS A 124 12.76 13.18 -16.08
C LYS A 124 13.20 12.54 -17.40
N GLN A 125 14.41 11.99 -17.47
CA GLN A 125 14.89 11.30 -18.66
C GLN A 125 14.05 10.06 -18.99
N LEU A 126 13.68 9.28 -17.98
CA LEU A 126 12.81 8.11 -18.17
C LEU A 126 11.42 8.47 -18.69
N TRP A 127 10.85 9.61 -18.27
CA TRP A 127 9.58 10.09 -18.82
C TRP A 127 9.67 10.50 -20.29
N VAL A 128 10.78 11.12 -20.70
CA VAL A 128 11.03 11.43 -22.11
C VAL A 128 11.06 10.14 -22.93
N LEU A 129 11.81 9.13 -22.47
CA LEU A 129 11.89 7.84 -23.14
C LEU A 129 10.53 7.13 -23.17
N ALA A 130 9.77 7.15 -22.08
CA ALA A 130 8.44 6.54 -22.04
C ALA A 130 7.53 7.14 -23.11
N LYS A 131 7.50 8.48 -23.22
CA LYS A 131 6.71 9.18 -24.24
C LYS A 131 7.19 8.86 -25.66
N GLN A 132 8.50 8.76 -25.89
CA GLN A 132 9.07 8.40 -27.20
C GLN A 132 8.73 6.98 -27.65
N HIS A 133 8.69 6.01 -26.72
CA HIS A 133 8.38 4.61 -27.04
C HIS A 133 6.89 4.31 -27.07
N THR A 134 6.05 5.21 -26.55
CA THR A 134 4.60 5.06 -26.54
C THR A 134 4.06 5.22 -27.97
N PRO A 135 3.43 4.18 -28.55
CA PRO A 135 2.95 4.25 -29.93
C PRO A 135 1.62 5.00 -30.02
N ASN A 136 1.37 5.59 -31.20
CA ASN A 136 0.09 6.25 -31.52
C ASN A 136 -1.03 5.25 -31.81
N THR A 137 -0.70 3.97 -32.08
CA THR A 137 -1.64 2.89 -32.36
C THR A 137 -1.41 1.73 -31.40
N ARG A 138 -2.48 1.01 -31.02
CA ARG A 138 -2.40 -0.12 -30.06
C ARG A 138 -1.74 0.30 -28.73
N ASN A 139 -2.08 1.50 -28.28
CA ASN A 139 -1.50 2.08 -27.07
C ASN A 139 -1.83 1.25 -25.83
N ASN A 140 -3.07 0.76 -25.74
CA ASN A 140 -3.53 -0.17 -24.71
C ASN A 140 -2.67 -1.45 -24.66
N ASP A 141 -2.42 -2.09 -25.81
CA ASP A 141 -1.57 -3.28 -25.90
C ASP A 141 -0.14 -2.98 -25.49
N TYR A 142 0.42 -1.85 -25.94
CA TYR A 142 1.76 -1.43 -25.58
C TYR A 142 1.89 -1.20 -24.07
N THR A 143 0.95 -0.45 -23.48
CA THR A 143 0.90 -0.16 -22.05
C THR A 143 0.93 -1.45 -21.22
N GLN A 144 0.11 -2.44 -21.58
CA GLN A 144 0.12 -3.73 -20.90
C GLN A 144 1.41 -4.51 -21.19
N ALA A 145 1.85 -4.58 -22.45
CA ALA A 145 3.02 -5.34 -22.87
C ALA A 145 4.32 -4.87 -22.19
N ILE A 146 4.52 -3.55 -22.02
CA ILE A 146 5.73 -3.04 -21.36
C ILE A 146 5.72 -3.30 -19.84
N MET A 147 4.53 -3.28 -19.20
CA MET A 147 4.40 -3.70 -17.80
C MET A 147 4.70 -5.18 -17.65
N ASP A 148 4.13 -6.04 -18.50
CA ASP A 148 4.32 -7.49 -18.47
C ASP A 148 5.75 -7.90 -18.82
N LEU A 149 6.38 -7.20 -19.77
CA LEU A 149 7.79 -7.39 -20.09
C LEU A 149 8.65 -7.17 -18.85
N GLY A 150 8.42 -6.10 -18.09
CA GLY A 150 9.13 -5.86 -16.85
C GLY A 150 8.78 -6.88 -15.77
N ALA A 151 7.51 -7.28 -15.67
CA ALA A 151 7.05 -8.19 -14.63
C ALA A 151 7.53 -9.64 -14.81
N THR A 152 7.64 -10.13 -16.05
CA THR A 152 7.84 -11.56 -16.35
C THR A 152 9.21 -11.90 -16.94
N LEU A 153 9.80 -11.03 -17.76
CA LEU A 153 11.08 -11.32 -18.45
C LEU A 153 12.21 -10.41 -17.95
N CYS A 154 12.03 -9.10 -18.04
CA CYS A 154 13.00 -8.11 -17.58
C CYS A 154 12.88 -7.88 -16.07
N THR A 155 12.94 -8.96 -15.29
CA THR A 155 12.76 -8.99 -13.83
C THR A 155 13.92 -8.32 -13.09
N ARG A 156 13.72 -7.98 -11.81
CA ARG A 156 14.74 -7.30 -10.99
C ARG A 156 16.04 -8.11 -10.92
N SER A 157 15.94 -9.41 -10.66
CA SER A 157 17.04 -10.36 -10.54
C SER A 157 16.88 -11.46 -11.57
N ASN A 158 17.97 -11.83 -12.25
CA ASN A 158 17.99 -12.87 -13.28
C ASN A 158 16.98 -12.61 -14.42
N PRO A 159 17.12 -11.50 -15.18
CA PRO A 159 16.24 -11.24 -16.30
C PRO A 159 16.41 -12.29 -17.40
N ASP A 160 15.30 -12.81 -17.91
CA ASP A 160 15.26 -13.79 -19.00
C ASP A 160 15.48 -13.08 -20.35
N CYS A 161 16.72 -12.68 -20.60
CA CYS A 161 17.08 -11.93 -21.80
C CYS A 161 16.97 -12.78 -23.06
N GLY A 162 17.15 -14.11 -22.97
CA GLY A 162 17.04 -15.02 -24.11
C GLY A 162 15.62 -15.10 -24.68
N ARG A 163 14.59 -14.90 -23.85
CA ARG A 163 13.19 -14.82 -24.27
C ARG A 163 12.68 -13.39 -24.45
N CYS A 164 13.52 -12.38 -24.25
CA CYS A 164 13.11 -10.98 -24.33
C CYS A 164 12.89 -10.55 -25.80
N PRO A 165 11.67 -10.12 -26.19
CA PRO A 165 11.38 -9.79 -27.59
C PRO A 165 12.09 -8.53 -28.09
N VAL A 166 12.61 -7.69 -27.18
CA VAL A 166 13.32 -6.45 -27.50
C VAL A 166 14.81 -6.53 -27.18
N GLN A 167 15.35 -7.75 -27.04
CA GLN A 167 16.74 -8.00 -26.66
C GLN A 167 17.75 -7.32 -27.60
N GLN A 168 17.51 -7.37 -28.93
CA GLN A 168 18.46 -6.88 -29.93
C GLN A 168 18.81 -5.39 -29.77
N GLY A 169 17.85 -4.57 -29.31
CA GLY A 169 18.06 -3.14 -29.08
C GLY A 169 18.48 -2.77 -27.66
N CYS A 170 18.56 -3.73 -26.74
CA CYS A 170 18.82 -3.47 -25.33
C CYS A 170 20.30 -3.20 -25.06
N GLN A 171 20.64 -1.96 -24.69
CA GLN A 171 22.02 -1.57 -24.42
C GLN A 171 22.62 -2.30 -23.22
N ALA A 172 21.86 -2.51 -22.13
CA ALA A 172 22.37 -3.26 -20.99
C ALA A 172 22.64 -4.73 -21.33
N TYR A 173 21.86 -5.35 -22.22
CA TYR A 173 22.15 -6.71 -22.69
C TYR A 173 23.43 -6.75 -23.52
N ARG A 174 23.58 -5.81 -24.47
CA ARG A 174 24.74 -5.71 -25.36
C ARG A 174 26.07 -5.55 -24.61
N HIS A 175 26.04 -4.89 -23.45
CA HIS A 175 27.20 -4.66 -22.59
C HIS A 175 27.25 -5.57 -21.34
N ASN A 176 26.32 -6.51 -21.19
CA ASN A 176 26.21 -7.39 -20.03
C ASN A 176 26.12 -6.66 -18.67
N THR A 177 25.35 -5.57 -18.60
CA THR A 177 25.19 -4.68 -17.42
C THR A 177 23.76 -4.63 -16.87
N GLN A 178 22.90 -5.61 -17.18
CA GLN A 178 21.48 -5.61 -16.80
C GLN A 178 21.25 -5.54 -15.28
N THR A 179 22.18 -6.08 -14.49
CA THR A 179 22.12 -6.05 -13.02
C THR A 179 22.55 -4.70 -12.44
N GLU A 180 23.22 -3.86 -13.22
CA GLU A 180 23.64 -2.52 -12.81
C GLU A 180 22.52 -1.48 -12.99
N TYR A 181 21.52 -1.77 -13.84
CA TYR A 181 20.42 -0.87 -14.16
C TYR A 181 19.06 -1.42 -13.69
N PRO A 182 18.21 -0.56 -13.11
CA PRO A 182 18.50 0.82 -12.69
C PRO A 182 19.57 0.84 -11.59
N ASN A 183 20.38 1.89 -11.53
CA ASN A 183 21.42 1.96 -10.51
C ASN A 183 20.83 1.89 -9.10
N PRO A 184 21.57 1.35 -8.11
CA PRO A 184 21.07 1.18 -6.76
C PRO A 184 20.55 2.49 -6.17
N LYS A 185 19.43 2.41 -5.45
CA LYS A 185 18.96 3.54 -4.65
C LYS A 185 20.05 3.92 -3.64
N PRO A 186 20.32 5.23 -3.44
CA PRO A 186 21.21 5.67 -2.38
C PRO A 186 20.78 5.06 -1.02
N LYS A 187 21.73 4.45 -0.31
CA LYS A 187 21.44 3.86 1.01
C LYS A 187 20.98 4.96 1.96
N LYS A 188 19.85 4.72 2.63
CA LYS A 188 19.39 5.53 3.77
C LYS A 188 19.44 4.69 5.02
N ASN A 189 19.81 5.31 6.14
CA ASN A 189 19.67 4.67 7.45
C ASN A 189 18.21 4.32 7.69
N LYS A 190 17.96 3.08 8.12
CA LYS A 190 16.63 2.59 8.45
C LYS A 190 16.53 2.47 9.98
N PRO A 191 16.11 3.54 10.68
CA PRO A 191 16.07 3.53 12.14
C PRO A 191 15.11 2.46 12.68
N SER A 192 15.29 2.10 13.93
CA SER A 192 14.35 1.27 14.68
C SER A 192 13.63 2.13 15.72
N ARG A 193 12.35 1.83 15.96
CA ARG A 193 11.52 2.46 17.00
C ARG A 193 10.85 1.36 17.81
N SER A 194 10.63 1.59 19.11
CA SER A 194 9.90 0.68 20.00
C SER A 194 8.62 1.35 20.48
N ILE A 195 7.54 0.58 20.59
CA ILE A 195 6.26 0.99 21.19
C ILE A 195 5.69 -0.14 22.03
N ALA A 196 4.89 0.21 23.04
CA ALA A 196 4.02 -0.74 23.72
C ALA A 196 2.60 -0.68 23.11
N MET A 197 2.00 -1.85 22.89
CA MET A 197 0.58 -1.99 22.55
C MET A 197 -0.15 -2.58 23.74
N LEU A 198 -1.10 -1.84 24.31
CA LEU A 198 -1.87 -2.22 25.48
C LEU A 198 -3.17 -2.89 25.04
N ILE A 199 -3.29 -4.18 25.37
CA ILE A 199 -4.43 -5.04 25.07
C ILE A 199 -5.31 -5.03 26.31
N TYR A 200 -6.20 -4.06 26.41
CA TYR A 200 -7.17 -4.02 27.49
C TYR A 200 -8.20 -5.12 27.27
N GLN A 201 -8.31 -6.02 28.24
CA GLN A 201 -9.23 -7.14 28.24
C GLN A 201 -10.17 -7.03 29.44
N ASN A 202 -11.47 -7.20 29.20
CA ASN A 202 -12.46 -7.24 30.28
C ASN A 202 -12.67 -8.68 30.79
N LYS A 203 -13.47 -8.84 31.85
CA LYS A 203 -13.76 -10.15 32.45
C LYS A 203 -14.46 -11.13 31.49
N GLN A 204 -15.10 -10.63 30.43
CA GLN A 204 -15.78 -11.43 29.41
C GLN A 204 -14.82 -11.86 28.28
N GLY A 205 -13.54 -11.51 28.38
CA GLY A 205 -12.53 -11.79 27.35
C GLY A 205 -12.60 -10.88 26.13
N GLN A 206 -13.46 -9.86 26.14
CA GLN A 206 -13.55 -8.87 25.07
C GLN A 206 -12.37 -7.91 25.13
N ILE A 207 -12.03 -7.31 24.00
CA ILE A 207 -10.90 -6.40 23.88
C ILE A 207 -11.33 -5.00 23.46
N TYR A 208 -10.54 -4.01 23.87
CA TYR A 208 -10.70 -2.64 23.40
C TYR A 208 -9.78 -2.35 22.21
N LEU A 209 -10.36 -1.78 21.15
CA LEU A 209 -9.64 -1.23 20.01
C LEU A 209 -10.08 0.22 19.80
N GLU A 210 -9.15 1.06 19.37
CA GLU A 210 -9.44 2.44 18.99
C GLU A 210 -9.09 2.71 17.53
N LYS A 211 -9.86 3.61 16.91
CA LYS A 211 -9.62 4.01 15.53
C LYS A 211 -8.45 4.98 15.46
N ARG A 212 -7.43 4.62 14.69
CA ARG A 212 -6.23 5.45 14.51
C ARG A 212 -6.58 6.72 13.72
N PRO A 213 -5.90 7.85 14.01
CA PRO A 213 -6.02 9.06 13.20
C PRO A 213 -5.84 8.78 11.71
N PRO A 214 -6.53 9.52 10.81
CA PRO A 214 -6.47 9.27 9.36
C PRO A 214 -5.08 9.52 8.74
N LYS A 215 -4.23 10.29 9.42
CA LYS A 215 -2.84 10.57 9.04
C LYS A 215 -1.87 9.74 9.87
N GLY A 216 -0.77 9.31 9.26
CA GLY A 216 0.27 8.51 9.92
C GLY A 216 0.20 7.01 9.58
N ILE A 217 0.90 6.20 10.38
CA ILE A 217 0.94 4.75 10.17
C ILE A 217 -0.43 4.13 10.41
N TRP A 218 -0.82 3.24 9.49
CA TRP A 218 -2.10 2.53 9.55
C TRP A 218 -3.33 3.44 9.69
N GLY A 219 -3.25 4.69 9.22
CA GLY A 219 -4.28 5.68 9.51
C GLY A 219 -5.68 5.23 9.07
N GLY A 220 -6.67 5.45 9.93
CA GLY A 220 -8.06 5.01 9.75
C GLY A 220 -8.33 3.55 10.13
N LEU A 221 -7.32 2.73 10.39
CA LEU A 221 -7.53 1.37 10.90
C LEU A 221 -7.74 1.35 12.41
N TRP A 222 -8.29 0.25 12.89
CA TRP A 222 -8.48 -0.02 14.32
C TRP A 222 -7.25 -0.74 14.90
N SER A 223 -6.84 -0.37 16.11
CA SER A 223 -5.63 -0.89 16.75
C SER A 223 -5.78 -0.88 18.27
N PHE A 224 -4.91 -1.63 18.95
CA PHE A 224 -4.70 -1.47 20.38
C PHE A 224 -4.20 -0.07 20.71
N VAL A 225 -4.43 0.36 21.95
CA VAL A 225 -3.88 1.60 22.50
C VAL A 225 -2.36 1.51 22.48
N GLU A 226 -1.71 2.53 21.92
CA GLU A 226 -0.26 2.58 21.78
C GLU A 226 0.34 3.65 22.67
N CYS A 227 1.49 3.34 23.27
CA CYS A 227 2.29 4.34 23.99
C CYS A 227 3.79 4.10 23.80
N GLU A 228 4.60 5.03 24.30
CA GLU A 228 6.04 4.85 24.34
C GLU A 228 6.40 3.62 25.18
N ASP A 229 7.38 2.84 24.70
CA ASP A 229 7.90 1.66 25.36
C ASP A 229 8.79 2.02 26.55
N SER A 230 8.17 2.61 27.57
CA SER A 230 8.79 3.06 28.81
C SER A 230 7.89 2.69 29.97
N SER A 231 8.43 2.04 31.01
CA SER A 231 7.64 1.56 32.15
C SER A 231 6.79 2.67 32.79
N GLN A 232 7.32 3.90 32.87
CA GLN A 232 6.58 5.04 33.43
C GLN A 232 5.39 5.44 32.54
N VAL A 233 5.59 5.48 31.22
CA VAL A 233 4.54 5.87 30.27
C VAL A 233 3.48 4.78 30.15
N ILE A 234 3.90 3.50 30.12
CA ILE A 234 3.01 2.35 30.11
C ILE A 234 2.08 2.38 31.32
N MET A 235 2.63 2.47 32.54
CA MET A 235 1.83 2.48 33.76
C MET A 235 0.88 3.69 33.81
N ARG A 236 1.35 4.87 33.42
CA ARG A 236 0.50 6.07 33.33
C ARG A 236 -0.66 5.87 32.34
N THR A 237 -0.39 5.30 31.17
CA THR A 237 -1.42 5.07 30.13
C THR A 237 -2.45 4.04 30.59
N ILE A 238 -2.01 2.97 31.27
CA ILE A 238 -2.90 2.00 31.91
C ILE A 238 -3.84 2.68 32.91
N GLN A 239 -3.29 3.44 33.85
CA GLN A 239 -4.06 4.11 34.90
C GLN A 239 -5.01 5.20 34.36
N GLN A 240 -4.62 5.87 33.27
CA GLN A 240 -5.49 6.86 32.60
C GLN A 240 -6.68 6.21 31.89
N PHE A 241 -6.52 4.98 31.41
CA PHE A 241 -7.60 4.23 30.79
C PHE A 241 -8.56 3.66 31.85
N ASP A 242 -8.00 3.03 32.88
CA ASP A 242 -8.75 2.51 34.03
C ASP A 242 -7.79 2.44 35.24
N ALA A 243 -8.15 3.15 36.33
CA ALA A 243 -7.33 3.21 37.53
C ALA A 243 -7.19 1.85 38.26
N SER A 244 -8.12 0.92 38.01
CA SER A 244 -8.10 -0.45 38.54
C SER A 244 -7.40 -1.45 37.63
N ALA A 245 -7.01 -1.03 36.42
CA ALA A 245 -6.38 -1.90 35.47
C ALA A 245 -4.96 -2.28 35.88
N HIS A 246 -4.58 -3.53 35.59
CA HIS A 246 -3.26 -4.06 35.93
C HIS A 246 -2.73 -4.94 34.81
N ILE A 247 -1.39 -5.00 34.70
CA ILE A 247 -0.72 -5.85 33.73
C ILE A 247 -0.93 -7.31 34.13
N ASN A 248 -1.54 -8.08 33.23
CA ASN A 248 -1.66 -9.53 33.38
C ASN A 248 -0.42 -10.22 32.82
N LYS A 249 -0.09 -9.95 31.56
CA LYS A 249 0.98 -10.68 30.84
C LYS A 249 1.62 -9.85 29.74
N MET A 250 2.92 -9.99 29.56
CA MET A 250 3.63 -9.48 28.38
C MET A 250 3.75 -10.57 27.32
N LEU A 251 3.40 -10.26 26.08
CA LEU A 251 3.55 -11.17 24.94
C LEU A 251 4.91 -10.99 24.27
N LYS A 252 5.25 -11.92 23.38
CA LYS A 252 6.52 -11.87 22.64
C LYS A 252 6.58 -10.63 21.74
N PRO A 253 7.69 -9.87 21.74
CA PRO A 253 7.83 -8.71 20.87
C PRO A 253 7.70 -9.06 19.38
N ILE A 254 7.00 -8.20 18.64
CA ILE A 254 6.80 -8.34 17.20
C ILE A 254 7.63 -7.28 16.49
N LYS A 255 8.51 -7.71 15.58
CA LYS A 255 9.21 -6.82 14.66
C LYS A 255 8.41 -6.64 13.37
N HIS A 256 7.99 -5.42 13.08
CA HIS A 256 7.32 -5.04 11.84
C HIS A 256 8.20 -4.08 11.03
N SER A 257 8.39 -4.37 9.74
CA SER A 257 9.28 -3.58 8.86
C SER A 257 8.49 -2.70 7.91
N PHE A 258 8.69 -1.38 7.98
CA PHE A 258 8.24 -0.45 6.96
C PHE A 258 9.37 -0.18 5.96
N THR A 259 9.08 0.53 4.87
CA THR A 259 10.11 0.95 3.90
C THR A 259 11.13 1.93 4.49
N HIS A 260 10.75 2.70 5.51
CA HIS A 260 11.56 3.80 6.06
C HIS A 260 12.07 3.59 7.49
N TYR A 261 11.52 2.65 8.26
CA TYR A 261 12.00 2.29 9.61
C TYR A 261 11.53 0.88 10.00
N ASN A 262 12.06 0.33 11.09
CA ASN A 262 11.56 -0.88 11.73
C ASN A 262 10.83 -0.50 13.02
N LEU A 263 9.68 -1.11 13.27
CA LEU A 263 8.91 -0.97 14.49
C LEU A 263 9.02 -2.25 15.30
N ILE A 264 9.47 -2.14 16.55
CA ILE A 264 9.41 -3.19 17.56
C ILE A 264 8.15 -2.89 18.38
N ILE A 265 7.29 -3.89 18.52
CA ILE A 265 6.02 -3.78 19.20
C ILE A 265 6.07 -4.74 20.39
N ASN A 266 5.88 -4.21 21.60
CA ASN A 266 5.77 -5.00 22.82
C ASN A 266 4.30 -5.06 23.24
N PRO A 267 3.60 -6.19 23.00
CA PRO A 267 2.20 -6.31 23.36
C PRO A 267 2.06 -6.67 24.85
N ILE A 268 1.16 -6.00 25.54
CA ILE A 268 0.94 -6.16 26.98
C ILE A 268 -0.56 -6.35 27.22
N ILE A 269 -0.93 -7.50 27.79
CA ILE A 269 -2.30 -7.78 28.23
C ILE A 269 -2.52 -7.08 29.56
N VAL A 270 -3.60 -6.30 29.60
CA VAL A 270 -4.01 -5.49 30.73
C VAL A 270 -5.44 -5.86 31.10
N ASP A 271 -5.62 -6.42 32.28
CA ASP A 271 -6.95 -6.71 32.81
C ASP A 271 -7.56 -5.42 33.33
N CYS A 272 -8.80 -5.14 32.95
CA CYS A 272 -9.53 -3.93 33.34
C CYS A 272 -10.98 -4.24 33.71
N LEU A 273 -11.60 -3.36 34.50
CA LEU A 273 -13.02 -3.45 34.78
C LEU A 273 -13.79 -2.93 33.56
N GLU A 274 -14.89 -3.61 33.23
CA GLU A 274 -15.75 -3.27 32.10
C GLU A 274 -16.42 -1.90 32.35
N GLN A 275 -15.76 -0.82 31.96
CA GLN A 275 -16.23 0.54 32.21
C GLN A 275 -16.27 1.46 30.98
N ALA A 276 -15.80 1.01 29.81
CA ALA A 276 -15.81 1.83 28.60
C ALA A 276 -16.69 1.23 27.48
N HIS A 277 -17.44 2.10 26.80
CA HIS A 277 -17.99 1.78 25.48
C HIS A 277 -16.83 1.42 24.52
N GLY A 278 -16.98 0.37 23.72
CA GLY A 278 -16.02 0.01 22.66
C GLY A 278 -15.29 -1.33 22.82
N PHE A 279 -15.54 -2.09 23.89
CA PHE A 279 -15.10 -3.48 23.96
C PHE A 279 -15.85 -4.35 22.95
N GLN A 280 -15.12 -5.22 22.25
CA GLN A 280 -15.68 -6.10 21.22
C GLN A 280 -15.12 -7.50 21.38
N SER A 281 -15.96 -8.50 21.06
CA SER A 281 -15.50 -9.88 20.95
C SER A 281 -14.60 -10.03 19.72
N ILE A 282 -13.46 -10.71 19.89
CA ILE A 282 -12.45 -10.92 18.83
C ILE A 282 -13.11 -11.55 17.59
N ASN A 283 -13.95 -12.55 17.78
CA ASN A 283 -14.67 -13.27 16.72
C ASN A 283 -15.72 -12.43 15.96
N GLN A 284 -16.07 -11.24 16.46
CA GLN A 284 -17.08 -10.36 15.85
C GLN A 284 -16.48 -9.11 15.23
N LEU A 285 -15.15 -8.99 15.19
CA LEU A 285 -14.46 -7.84 14.60
C LEU A 285 -14.75 -7.76 13.09
N LYS A 286 -15.52 -6.75 12.69
CA LYS A 286 -15.81 -6.42 11.28
C LYS A 286 -14.96 -5.24 10.76
N VAL A 287 -13.97 -4.82 11.52
CA VAL A 287 -13.14 -3.65 11.24
C VAL A 287 -11.79 -4.05 10.65
N GLY A 288 -11.24 -3.18 9.80
CA GLY A 288 -9.87 -3.35 9.30
C GLY A 288 -8.83 -3.07 10.40
N VAL A 289 -7.95 -4.04 10.66
CA VAL A 289 -6.82 -3.89 11.59
C VAL A 289 -5.47 -4.11 10.90
N PRO A 290 -4.37 -3.52 11.40
CA PRO A 290 -3.03 -3.77 10.89
C PRO A 290 -2.57 -5.22 11.02
N THR A 291 -1.66 -5.65 10.14
CA THR A 291 -1.06 -7.00 10.22
C THR A 291 -0.47 -7.33 11.60
N PRO A 292 0.25 -6.44 12.30
CA PRO A 292 0.72 -6.75 13.66
C PRO A 292 -0.41 -6.94 14.67
N VAL A 293 -1.49 -6.17 14.55
CA VAL A 293 -2.67 -6.30 15.42
C VAL A 293 -3.35 -7.65 15.17
N ASN A 294 -3.56 -8.04 13.91
CA ASN A 294 -4.06 -9.39 13.56
C ASN A 294 -3.19 -10.52 14.16
N LYS A 295 -1.86 -10.37 14.15
CA LYS A 295 -0.95 -11.36 14.76
C LYS A 295 -1.06 -11.43 16.28
N ILE A 296 -1.39 -10.31 16.93
CA ILE A 296 -1.62 -10.29 18.38
C ILE A 296 -2.98 -10.91 18.68
N LEU A 297 -4.04 -10.55 17.93
CA LEU A 297 -5.38 -11.13 18.09
C LEU A 297 -5.36 -12.65 17.98
N ALA A 298 -4.66 -13.21 16.99
CA ALA A 298 -4.51 -14.65 16.82
C ALA A 298 -3.70 -15.36 17.94
N GLN A 299 -3.12 -14.63 18.90
CA GLN A 299 -2.50 -15.20 20.11
C GLN A 299 -3.41 -15.12 21.34
N LEU A 300 -4.54 -14.42 21.24
CA LEU A 300 -5.52 -14.23 22.31
C LEU A 300 -6.72 -15.19 22.19
N ASP A 301 -6.96 -15.73 20.99
CA ASP A 301 -7.85 -16.87 20.73
C ASP A 301 -7.21 -18.19 21.17
#